data_AF-A0A285EE88-F1
#
_entry.id   AF-A0A285EE88-F1
#
_cell.length_a   1.000
_cell.length_b   1.000
_cell.length_c   1.000
_cell.angle_alpha   90.00
_cell.angle_beta   90.00
_cell.angle_gamma   90.00
#
_symmetry.space_group_name_H-M   'P 1'
#
loop_
_entity.id
_entity.type
_entity.pdbx_description
1 polymer ?
#
loop_
_entity_poly.entity_id
_entity_poly.type
_entity_poly.pdbx_seq_one_letter_code
_entity_poly.pdbx_strand_id
1 'polypeptide(L)' 'MLSSCQEGTCGTCETPVLEGDVDHRDSLLTPAEQATNDTMFICVSRAACPRLVLEL' A
#
# COMPACT_ATOMS: atom_id res chain seq x y z
N MET A 1 7.84 2.85 15.35
CA MET A 1 7.68 3.77 14.22
C MET A 1 7.04 3.00 13.09
N LEU A 2 5.83 3.38 12.64
CA LEU A 2 5.10 2.70 11.56
C LEU A 2 5.62 3.11 10.16
N SER A 3 6.56 4.04 10.08
CA SER A 3 7.23 4.44 8.84
C SER A 3 8.67 4.82 9.12
N SER A 4 9.56 4.43 8.21
CA SER A 4 11.00 4.72 8.28
C SER A 4 11.41 5.65 7.13
N CYS A 5 11.35 5.19 5.87
CA CYS A 5 11.80 5.98 4.71
C CYS A 5 10.81 7.04 4.22
N GLN A 6 9.49 6.78 4.32
CA GLN A 6 8.42 7.61 3.73
C GLN A 6 8.49 7.78 2.20
N GLU A 7 9.26 6.92 1.51
CA GLU A 7 9.51 6.99 0.07
C GLU A 7 9.13 5.67 -0.64
N GLY A 8 8.55 4.70 0.07
CA GLY A 8 8.10 3.44 -0.53
C GLY A 8 9.21 2.43 -0.82
N THR A 9 10.33 2.48 -0.09
CA THR A 9 11.53 1.67 -0.36
C THR A 9 11.92 0.70 0.76
N CYS A 10 11.46 0.92 2.00
CA CYS A 10 11.91 0.14 3.17
C CYS A 10 10.94 -0.96 3.65
N GLY A 11 9.69 -0.94 3.18
CA GLY A 11 8.67 -1.93 3.54
C GLY A 11 8.06 -1.81 4.95
N THR A 12 8.60 -0.99 5.85
CA THR A 12 8.17 -0.93 7.26
C THR A 12 6.71 -0.50 7.48
N CYS A 13 6.08 0.16 6.50
CA CYS A 13 4.71 0.65 6.58
C CYS A 13 3.73 -0.19 5.75
N GLU A 14 4.03 -1.46 5.51
CA GLU A 14 3.10 -2.40 4.88
C GLU A 14 1.81 -2.50 5.72
N THR A 15 0.65 -2.53 5.06
CA THR A 15 -0.65 -2.60 5.72
C THR A 15 -1.63 -3.40 4.86
N PRO A 16 -2.28 -4.45 5.42
CA PRO A 16 -3.27 -5.23 4.69
C PRO A 16 -4.48 -4.39 4.27
N VAL A 17 -4.96 -4.65 3.06
CA VAL A 17 -6.15 -4.03 2.48
C VAL A 17 -7.28 -5.06 2.50
N LEU A 18 -8.39 -4.73 3.15
CA LEU A 18 -9.57 -5.59 3.25
C LEU A 18 -10.58 -5.32 2.12
N GLU A 19 -10.61 -4.09 1.58
CA GLU A 19 -11.53 -3.71 0.50
C GLU A 19 -11.04 -2.44 -0.25
N GLY A 20 -11.14 -2.45 -1.59
CA GLY A 20 -10.93 -1.31 -2.48
C GLY A 20 -9.65 -1.36 -3.31
N ASP A 21 -9.55 -0.50 -4.32
CA ASP A 21 -8.41 -0.45 -5.24
C ASP A 21 -7.32 0.52 -4.77
N VAL A 22 -6.06 0.10 -4.86
CA VAL A 22 -4.90 0.87 -4.42
C VAL A 22 -4.17 1.49 -5.62
N ASP A 23 -3.86 2.77 -5.52
CA ASP A 23 -2.88 3.46 -6.37
C ASP A 23 -1.49 3.23 -5.75
N HIS A 24 -0.81 2.18 -6.21
CA HIS A 24 0.50 1.75 -5.73
C HIS A 24 1.60 2.70 -6.21
N ARG A 25 2.40 3.20 -5.26
CA ARG A 25 3.52 4.12 -5.52
C ARG A 25 4.82 3.69 -4.85
N ASP A 26 4.82 2.49 -4.28
CA ASP A 26 6.02 1.86 -3.74
C ASP A 26 6.87 1.27 -4.88
N SER A 27 8.12 0.95 -4.53
CA SER A 27 9.06 0.26 -5.41
C SER A 27 9.29 -1.20 -5.02
N LEU A 28 8.39 -1.77 -4.21
CA LEU A 28 8.56 -3.08 -3.57
C LEU A 28 7.75 -4.15 -4.28
N LEU A 29 6.47 -3.87 -4.55
CA LEU A 29 5.58 -4.81 -5.23
C LEU A 29 5.87 -4.85 -6.72
N THR A 30 5.89 -6.05 -7.27
CA THR A 30 5.82 -6.27 -8.71
C THR A 30 4.44 -5.88 -9.25
N PRO A 31 4.30 -5.62 -10.56
CA PRO A 31 2.99 -5.32 -11.14
C PRO A 31 1.92 -6.41 -10.90
N ALA A 32 2.34 -7.68 -10.78
CA ALA A 32 1.43 -8.79 -10.49
C ALA A 32 0.92 -8.75 -9.04
N GLU A 33 1.78 -8.39 -8.08
CA GLU A 33 1.41 -8.22 -6.67
C GLU A 33 0.56 -6.96 -6.47
N GLN A 34 0.90 -5.85 -7.14
CA GLN A 34 0.07 -4.63 -7.12
C GLN A 34 -1.36 -4.89 -7.62
N ALA A 35 -1.51 -5.76 -8.63
CA ALA A 35 -2.81 -6.09 -9.19
C ALA A 35 -3.73 -6.87 -8.23
N THR A 36 -3.21 -7.49 -7.16
CA THR A 36 -4.06 -8.20 -6.18
C THR A 36 -4.74 -7.26 -5.20
N ASN A 37 -4.16 -6.07 -4.96
CA ASN A 37 -4.64 -5.09 -3.98
C ASN A 37 -4.79 -5.64 -2.55
N ASP A 38 -4.04 -6.68 -2.17
CA ASP A 38 -4.14 -7.29 -0.82
C ASP A 38 -3.39 -6.48 0.27
N THR A 39 -2.47 -5.61 -0.13
CA THR A 39 -1.64 -4.81 0.77
C THR A 39 -1.31 -3.47 0.16
N MET A 40 -0.95 -2.49 0.98
CA MET A 40 -0.45 -1.20 0.53
C MET A 40 0.66 -0.66 1.45
N PHE A 41 1.52 0.21 0.90
CA PHE A 41 2.51 0.94 1.68
C PHE A 41 2.00 2.34 2.02
N ILE A 42 1.39 2.49 3.20
CA ILE A 42 0.59 3.67 3.60
C ILE A 42 1.35 5.01 3.58
N CYS A 43 2.68 5.00 3.53
CA CYS A 43 3.47 6.22 3.42
C CYS A 43 3.42 6.87 2.03
N VAL A 44 3.20 6.10 0.96
CA VAL A 44 3.21 6.59 -0.43
C VAL A 44 1.99 6.19 -1.25
N SER A 45 1.43 5.01 -1.03
CA SER A 45 0.26 4.52 -1.77
C SER A 45 -1.02 5.28 -1.41
N ARG A 46 -1.99 5.31 -2.32
CA ARG A 46 -3.25 6.06 -2.17
C ARG A 46 -4.46 5.19 -2.57
N ALA A 47 -5.66 5.68 -2.29
CA ALA A 47 -6.89 5.08 -2.82
C ALA A 47 -7.04 5.44 -4.31
N ALA A 48 -7.19 4.44 -5.16
CA ALA A 48 -7.66 4.60 -6.54
C ALA A 48 -9.20 4.59 -6.63
N CYS A 49 -9.86 4.41 -5.49
CA CYS A 49 -11.31 4.36 -5.33
C CYS A 49 -11.80 5.41 -4.29
N PRO A 50 -13.12 5.63 -4.15
CA PRO A 50 -13.65 6.55 -3.14
C PRO A 50 -13.45 6.12 -1.68
N ARG A 51 -13.22 4.82 -1.42
CA ARG A 51 -13.11 4.27 -0.05
C ARG A 51 -12.22 3.02 -0.02
N LEU A 52 -11.20 3.05 0.84
CA LEU A 52 -10.37 1.89 1.21
C LEU A 52 -10.70 1.41 2.62
N VAL A 53 -10.64 0.10 2.86
CA VAL A 53 -10.71 -0.52 4.19
C VAL A 53 -9.39 -1.22 4.48
N LEU A 54 -8.79 -0.91 5.63
CA LEU A 54 -7.49 -1.43 6.05
C LEU A 54 -7.63 -2.20 7.36
N GLU A 55 -6.77 -3.18 7.55
CA GLU A 55 -6.56 -3.83 8.86
C GLU A 55 -5.45 -3.09 9.61
N LEU A 56 -5.81 -2.30 10.64
CA LEU A 56 -4.91 -1.42 11.40
C LEU A 56 -4.95 -1.70 12.90
#